data_AF-A0A1M5IJX7-F1
#
_entry.id   AF-A0A1M5IJX7-F1
#
_cell.length_a   1.000
_cell.length_b   1.000
_cell.length_c   1.000
_cell.angle_alpha   90.00
_cell.angle_beta   90.00
_cell.angle_gamma   90.00
#
_symmetry.space_group_name_H-M   'P 1'
#
loop_
_entity.id
_entity.type
_entity.pdbx_description
1 polymer ?
#
loop_
_entity_poly.entity_id
_entity_poly.type
_entity_poly.pdbx_seq_one_letter_code
_entity_poly.pdbx_strand_id
1 'polypeptide(L)' 'MEKKNLIRIINKKRNVMLETAETKGMNDKETVKRSQELDELIMEYQRCSIKE' A
#
# COMPACT_ATOMS: atom_id res chain seq x y z
N MET A 1 4.35 -17.24 1.72
CA MET A 1 3.23 -16.27 1.70
C MET A 1 2.63 -16.33 0.31
N GLU A 2 1.38 -16.76 0.13
CA GLU A 2 0.77 -16.79 -1.21
C GLU A 2 0.63 -15.37 -1.78
N LYS A 3 1.00 -15.15 -3.06
CA LYS A 3 0.88 -13.86 -3.78
C LYS A 3 -0.48 -13.18 -3.59
N LYS A 4 -1.55 -13.99 -3.50
CA LYS A 4 -2.93 -13.54 -3.25
C LYS A 4 -3.11 -12.78 -1.93
N ASN A 5 -2.39 -13.18 -0.87
CA ASN A 5 -2.47 -12.50 0.42
C ASN A 5 -1.80 -11.12 0.38
N LEU A 6 -0.68 -10.99 -0.34
CA LEU A 6 0.00 -9.70 -0.53
C LEU A 6 -0.89 -8.70 -1.29
N ILE A 7 -1.50 -9.13 -2.40
CA ILE A 7 -2.44 -8.27 -3.16
C ILE A 7 -3.61 -7.82 -2.28
N ARG A 8 -4.17 -8.72 -1.46
CA ARG A 8 -5.27 -8.39 -0.55
C ARG A 8 -4.86 -7.35 0.49
N ILE A 9 -3.66 -7.48 1.06
CA ILE A 9 -3.11 -6.54 2.04
C ILE A 9 -2.84 -5.18 1.39
N ILE A 10 -2.25 -5.16 0.19
CA ILE A 10 -2.01 -3.93 -0.59
C ILE A 10 -3.32 -3.21 -0.87
N ASN A 11 -4.35 -3.90 -1.37
CA ASN A 11 -5.65 -3.28 -1.63
C ASN A 11 -6.31 -2.74 -0.36
N LYS A 12 -6.17 -3.44 0.77
CA LYS A 12 -6.69 -2.97 2.05
C LYS A 12 -5.98 -1.70 2.51
N LYS A 13 -4.64 -1.66 2.49
CA LYS A 13 -3.88 -0.44 2.84
C LYS A 13 -4.15 0.72 1.88
N ARG A 14 -4.35 0.43 0.59
CA ARG A 14 -4.72 1.44 -0.41
C ARG A 14 -6.06 2.10 -0.10
N ASN A 15 -7.08 1.33 0.27
CA ASN A 15 -8.37 1.89 0.68
C ASN A 15 -8.21 2.78 1.92
N VAL A 16 -7.52 2.31 2.95
CA VAL A 16 -7.28 3.11 4.17
C VAL A 16 -6.51 4.41 3.86
N MET A 17 -5.54 4.37 2.95
CA MET A 17 -4.81 5.56 2.51
C MET A 17 -5.74 6.54 1.78
N LEU A 18 -6.62 6.04 0.88
CA LEU A 18 -7.59 6.88 0.17
C LEU A 18 -8.61 7.51 1.13
N GLU A 19 -9.14 6.74 2.09
CA GLU A 19 -10.03 7.29 3.13
C GLU A 19 -9.33 8.38 3.96
N THR A 20 -8.04 8.19 4.27
CA THR A 20 -7.24 9.20 4.98
C THR A 20 -6.96 10.42 4.09
N ALA A 21 -6.73 10.21 2.79
CA ALA A 21 -6.55 11.28 1.82
C ALA A 21 -7.83 12.09 1.60
N GLU A 22 -9.00 11.45 1.60
CA GLU A 22 -10.30 12.13 1.50
C GLU A 22 -10.63 12.93 2.75
N THR A 23 -10.23 12.45 3.94
CA THR A 23 -10.53 13.11 5.22
C THR A 23 -9.50 14.17 5.61
N LYS A 24 -8.20 13.93 5.38
CA LYS A 24 -7.08 14.80 5.80
C LYS A 24 -6.34 15.47 4.64
N GLY A 25 -6.55 15.02 3.42
CA GLY A 25 -5.81 15.48 2.23
C GLY A 25 -4.61 14.60 1.90
N MET A 26 -4.19 14.60 0.62
CA MET A 26 -3.03 13.84 0.15
C MET A 26 -1.69 14.31 0.73
N ASN A 27 -1.61 15.56 1.16
CA ASN A 27 -0.40 16.14 1.76
C ASN A 27 -0.34 16.01 3.28
N ASP A 28 -1.33 15.38 3.91
CA ASP A 28 -1.26 15.12 5.34
C ASP A 28 -0.15 14.11 5.64
N LYS A 29 0.58 14.34 6.74
CA LYS A 29 1.70 13.47 7.14
C LYS A 29 1.25 12.02 7.33
N GLU A 30 0.01 11.80 7.76
CA GLU A 30 -0.56 10.47 7.90
C GLU A 30 -0.80 9.82 6.54
N THR A 31 -1.38 10.55 5.58
CA THR A 31 -1.58 10.05 4.21
C THR A 31 -0.25 9.75 3.52
N VAL A 32 0.74 10.65 3.66
CA VAL A 32 2.09 10.45 3.09
C VAL A 32 2.75 9.23 3.69
N LYS A 33 2.70 9.05 5.02
CA LYS A 33 3.24 7.86 5.68
C LYS A 33 2.56 6.58 5.19
N ARG A 34 1.23 6.61 5.04
CA ARG A 34 0.46 5.47 4.53
C ARG A 34 0.75 5.15 3.07
N SER A 35 1.04 6.17 2.25
CA SER A 35 1.51 5.99 0.88
C SER A 35 2.87 5.30 0.84
N GLN A 36 3.83 5.76 1.66
CA GLN A 36 5.16 5.15 1.74
C GLN A 36 5.09 3.68 2.17
N GLU A 37 4.33 3.39 3.22
CA GLU A 37 4.12 2.01 3.69
C GLU A 37 3.44 1.11 2.65
N LEU A 38 2.60 1.69 1.78
CA LEU A 38 1.93 0.96 0.70
C LEU A 38 2.90 0.69 -0.46
N ASP A 39 3.71 1.68 -0.84
CA ASP A 39 4.77 1.55 -1.84
C ASP A 39 5.78 0.46 -1.47
N GLU A 40 6.21 0.39 -0.20
CA GLU A 40 7.10 -0.67 0.28
C GLU A 40 6.52 -2.07 0.07
N LEU A 41 5.24 -2.26 0.40
CA LEU A 41 4.55 -3.54 0.21
C LEU A 41 4.36 -3.90 -1.27
N ILE A 42 4.12 -2.90 -2.13
CA ILE A 42 4.06 -3.09 -3.58
C ILE A 42 5.43 -3.51 -4.11
N MET A 43 6.50 -2.87 -3.64
CA MET A 43 7.88 -3.23 -4.01
C MET A 43 8.23 -4.65 -3.55
N GLU A 44 7.85 -5.04 -2.34
CA GLU A 44 8.04 -6.42 -1.87
C GLU A 44 7.28 -7.43 -2.72
N TYR A 45 6.03 -7.12 -3.06
CA TYR A 45 5.23 -7.95 -3.94
C TYR A 45 5.85 -8.07 -5.34
N GLN A 46 6.30 -6.96 -5.93
CA GLN A 46 6.97 -6.95 -7.22
C GLN A 46 8.28 -7.73 -7.18
N ARG A 47 9.13 -7.55 -6.15
CA ARG A 47 10.37 -8.32 -5.97
C ARG A 47 10.10 -9.82 -5.83
N CYS A 48 9.02 -10.19 -5.13
CA CYS A 48 8.59 -11.59 -5.00
C CYS A 48 8.04 -12.13 -6.34
N SER A 49 7.48 -11.27 -7.19
CA SER A 49 6.92 -11.65 -8.48
C SER A 49 7.92 -11.63 -9.65
N ILE A 50 9.03 -10.88 -9.55
CA ILE A 50 10.07 -10.77 -10.59
C ILE A 50 11.09 -11.93 -10.51
N LYS A 51 11.10 -12.72 -9.43
CA LYS A 51 11.98 -13.89 -9.27
C LYS A 51 11.44 -15.17 -9.95
N GLU A 52 10.53 -15.05 -10.90
CA GLU A 52 9.96 -16.17 -11.66
C GLU A 52 10.57 -16.26 -13.06
#